data_AF-A0A4W3GPI4-F1
#
_entry.id   AF-A0A4W3GPI4-F1
#
_cell.length_a   1.000
_cell.length_b   1.000
_cell.length_c   1.000
_cell.angle_alpha   90.00
_cell.angle_beta   90.00
_cell.angle_gamma   90.00
#
_symmetry.space_group_name_H-M   'P 1'
#
loop_
_entity.id
_entity.type
_entity.pdbx_description
1 polymer ?
#
loop_
_entity_poly.entity_id
_entity_poly.type
_entity_poly.pdbx_seq_one_letter_code
_entity_poly.pdbx_strand_id
1 'polypeptide(L)'
;MYRHRPTSKRTQDISHLLASIFKGYYTGDVIGRDIVDYLVTSQGGDDDFHEKYVQKLEKLRKEYNEKIENVDMIEKHIIEARARAIAAEEKALNREQEEMGELHDLLGLPPVKSVFRACLNCEMLRKNNLITPDGYNPEPPVLPGIIEGTVKEKSY
;
A
#
# COMPACT_ATOMS: atom_id res chain seq x y z
N MET A 1 17.62 12.72 17.38
CA MET A 1 17.44 11.73 16.28
C MET A 1 16.52 12.37 15.24
N TYR A 2 17.04 12.86 14.10
CA TYR A 2 16.24 13.53 13.07
C TYR A 2 15.37 12.50 12.34
N ARG A 3 14.08 12.41 12.69
CA ARG A 3 13.10 11.71 11.86
C ARG A 3 12.97 12.51 10.56
N HIS A 4 13.43 11.96 9.45
CA HIS A 4 13.16 12.52 8.13
C HIS A 4 11.64 12.69 7.99
N ARG A 5 11.17 13.95 7.98
CA ARG A 5 9.76 14.30 7.79
C ARG A 5 9.39 13.88 6.36
N PRO A 6 8.57 12.85 6.16
CA PRO A 6 8.06 12.55 4.84
C PRO A 6 7.19 13.75 4.43
N THR A 7 7.40 14.30 3.24
CA THR A 7 6.62 15.43 2.72
C THR A 7 5.13 15.08 2.78
N SER A 8 4.41 15.78 3.65
CA SER A 8 3.17 15.32 4.29
C SER A 8 1.93 15.18 3.40
N LYS A 9 2.08 15.31 2.07
CA LYS A 9 0.98 15.28 1.10
C LYS A 9 1.35 14.65 -0.25
N ARG A 10 2.59 14.19 -0.45
CA ARG A 10 3.01 13.66 -1.75
C ARG A 10 2.97 12.14 -1.72
N THR A 11 2.23 11.55 -2.66
CA THR A 11 2.31 10.11 -2.96
C THR A 11 3.78 9.74 -3.14
N GLN A 12 4.22 8.68 -2.47
CA GLN A 12 5.53 8.08 -2.74
C GLN A 12 5.40 7.30 -4.04
N ASP A 13 5.46 8.04 -5.16
CA ASP A 13 5.33 7.46 -6.48
C ASP A 13 6.57 6.59 -6.79
N ILE A 14 6.36 5.27 -6.71
CA ILE A 14 7.35 4.25 -7.06
C ILE A 14 7.11 3.69 -8.46
N SER A 15 6.17 4.24 -9.23
CA SER A 15 5.82 3.74 -10.56
C SER A 15 7.02 3.69 -11.49
N HIS A 16 7.94 4.65 -11.38
CA HIS A 16 9.19 4.66 -12.15
C HIS A 16 10.10 3.46 -11.83
N LEU A 17 10.19 3.04 -10.57
CA LEU A 17 10.95 1.85 -10.17
C LEU A 17 10.25 0.58 -10.68
N LEU A 18 8.93 0.51 -10.53
CA LEU A 18 8.14 -0.63 -10.96
C LEU A 18 8.16 -0.78 -12.49
N ALA A 19 8.05 0.32 -13.23
CA ALA A 19 8.19 0.33 -14.69
C ALA A 19 9.60 -0.04 -15.14
N SER A 20 10.64 0.31 -14.38
CA SER A 20 12.01 -0.07 -14.70
C SER A 20 12.29 -1.55 -14.47
N ILE A 21 11.75 -2.14 -13.39
CA ILE A 21 12.00 -3.55 -13.02
C ILE A 21 11.03 -4.49 -13.74
N PHE A 22 9.74 -4.11 -13.80
CA PHE A 22 8.65 -4.92 -14.34
C PHE A 22 8.07 -4.31 -15.61
N LYS A 23 8.95 -3.87 -16.52
CA LYS A 23 8.60 -3.17 -17.76
C LYS A 23 7.46 -3.84 -18.54
N GLY A 24 7.52 -5.16 -18.75
CA GLY A 24 6.47 -5.88 -19.49
C GLY A 24 5.07 -5.83 -18.86
N TYR A 25 4.97 -5.67 -17.54
CA TYR A 25 3.70 -5.60 -16.82
C TYR A 25 3.20 -4.17 -16.62
N TYR A 26 4.11 -3.20 -16.46
CA TYR A 26 3.78 -1.79 -16.17
C TYR A 26 3.77 -0.90 -17.41
N THR A 27 4.44 -1.31 -18.49
CA THR A 27 4.50 -0.57 -19.76
C THR A 27 4.06 -1.43 -20.94
N GLY A 28 3.60 -2.67 -20.71
CA GLY A 28 3.00 -3.48 -21.76
C GLY A 28 1.65 -2.91 -22.16
N ASP A 29 1.31 -2.98 -23.44
CA ASP A 29 -0.01 -2.61 -23.95
C ASP A 29 -1.07 -3.51 -23.29
N VAL A 30 -1.62 -3.06 -22.18
CA VAL A 30 -2.92 -3.52 -21.69
C VAL A 30 -3.90 -3.15 -22.79
N ILE A 31 -4.68 -4.13 -23.28
CA ILE A 31 -5.72 -3.96 -24.31
C ILE A 31 -6.30 -2.55 -24.17
N GLY A 32 -5.96 -1.68 -25.12
CA GLY A 32 -6.23 -0.25 -24.99
C GLY A 32 -7.71 -0.04 -24.72
N ARG A 33 -8.05 0.91 -23.83
CA ARG A 33 -9.45 1.23 -23.49
C ARG A 33 -10.31 1.34 -24.75
N ASP A 34 -9.75 1.98 -25.76
CA ASP A 34 -10.38 2.21 -27.06
C ASP A 34 -10.69 0.91 -27.80
N ILE A 35 -9.82 -0.12 -27.75
CA ILE A 35 -10.02 -1.41 -28.43
C ILE A 35 -11.24 -2.15 -27.85
N VAL A 36 -11.40 -2.12 -26.52
CA VAL A 36 -12.56 -2.72 -25.87
C VAL A 36 -13.83 -1.93 -26.19
N ASP A 37 -13.74 -0.59 -26.18
CA ASP A 37 -14.87 0.27 -26.54
C ASP A 37 -15.33 0.02 -27.99
N TYR A 38 -14.41 -0.13 -28.93
CA TYR A 38 -14.73 -0.46 -30.32
C TYR A 38 -15.37 -1.85 -30.46
N LEU A 39 -14.85 -2.86 -29.74
CA LEU A 39 -15.40 -4.23 -29.74
C LEU A 39 -16.81 -4.30 -29.13
N VAL A 40 -17.09 -3.49 -28.11
CA VAL A 40 -18.44 -3.36 -27.54
C VAL A 40 -19.36 -2.65 -28.54
N THR A 41 -18.91 -1.59 -29.21
CA THR A 41 -19.74 -0.90 -30.21
C THR A 41 -20.02 -1.73 -31.47
N SER A 42 -19.19 -2.73 -31.78
CA SER A 42 -19.43 -3.67 -32.89
C SER A 42 -20.35 -4.85 -32.53
N GLN A 43 -20.91 -4.86 -31.32
CA GLN A 43 -21.85 -5.89 -30.86
C GLN A 43 -23.14 -5.84 -31.70
N GLY A 44 -23.62 -7.01 -32.16
CA GLY A 44 -24.87 -7.13 -32.94
C GLY A 44 -24.77 -7.91 -34.26
N GLY A 45 -23.66 -8.61 -34.53
CA GLY A 45 -23.54 -9.58 -35.63
C GLY A 45 -24.06 -10.98 -35.26
N ASP A 46 -24.24 -11.84 -36.26
CA ASP A 46 -24.77 -13.22 -36.14
C ASP A 46 -23.74 -14.25 -35.59
N ASP A 47 -22.71 -13.78 -34.87
CA ASP A 47 -21.64 -14.63 -34.32
C ASP A 47 -21.74 -14.76 -32.79
N ASP A 48 -22.32 -15.87 -32.34
CA ASP A 48 -22.43 -16.26 -30.94
C ASP A 48 -21.09 -16.27 -30.19
N PHE A 49 -19.97 -16.53 -30.88
CA PHE A 49 -18.65 -16.52 -30.25
C PHE A 49 -18.17 -15.10 -29.95
N HIS A 50 -18.41 -14.17 -30.88
CA HIS A 50 -18.08 -12.75 -30.69
C HIS A 50 -18.86 -12.18 -29.50
N GLU A 51 -20.16 -12.47 -29.40
CA GLU A 51 -20.97 -11.95 -28.29
C GLU A 51 -20.49 -12.48 -26.93
N LYS A 52 -20.22 -13.79 -26.82
CA LYS A 52 -19.65 -14.37 -25.58
C LYS A 52 -18.28 -13.81 -25.23
N TYR A 53 -17.47 -13.47 -26.23
CA TYR A 53 -16.16 -12.86 -26.03
C TYR A 53 -16.27 -11.43 -25.50
N VAL A 54 -17.12 -10.60 -26.12
CA VAL A 54 -17.39 -9.22 -25.68
C VAL A 54 -17.95 -9.19 -24.25
N GLN A 55 -18.93 -10.05 -23.93
CA GLN A 55 -19.47 -10.14 -22.56
C GLN A 55 -18.40 -10.46 -21.50
N LYS A 56 -17.44 -11.35 -21.83
CA LYS A 56 -16.32 -11.66 -20.92
C LYS A 56 -15.37 -10.48 -20.75
N LEU A 57 -15.09 -9.75 -21.83
CA LEU A 57 -14.25 -8.54 -21.77
C LEU A 57 -14.91 -7.44 -20.94
N GLU A 58 -16.21 -7.21 -21.11
CA GLU A 58 -16.96 -6.23 -20.30
C GLU A 58 -16.94 -6.59 -18.81
N LYS A 59 -17.17 -7.86 -18.48
CA LYS A 59 -17.09 -8.34 -17.10
C LYS A 59 -15.70 -8.10 -16.50
N LEU A 60 -14.65 -8.47 -17.22
CA LEU A 60 -13.28 -8.28 -16.77
C LEU A 60 -12.93 -6.80 -16.59
N ARG A 61 -13.41 -5.93 -17.48
CA ARG A 61 -13.21 -4.48 -17.38
C ARG A 61 -13.94 -3.90 -16.17
N LYS A 62 -15.16 -4.35 -15.90
CA LYS A 62 -15.90 -3.94 -14.70
C LYS A 62 -15.15 -4.32 -13.44
N GLU A 63 -14.69 -5.57 -13.34
CA GLU A 63 -13.89 -6.05 -12.20
C GLU A 63 -12.57 -5.27 -12.05
N TYR A 64 -11.91 -4.94 -13.17
CA TYR A 64 -10.70 -4.13 -13.15
C TYR A 64 -10.98 -2.72 -12.62
N ASN A 65 -12.01 -2.04 -13.14
CA ASN A 65 -12.37 -0.69 -12.71
C ASN A 65 -12.76 -0.64 -11.23
N GLU A 66 -13.55 -1.61 -10.75
CA GLU A 66 -13.91 -1.72 -9.33
C GLU A 66 -12.67 -1.88 -8.43
N LYS A 67 -11.66 -2.65 -8.88
CA LYS A 67 -10.39 -2.80 -8.16
C LYS A 67 -9.60 -1.51 -8.15
N ILE A 68 -9.51 -0.80 -9.28
CA ILE A 68 -8.79 0.48 -9.36
C ILE A 68 -9.44 1.53 -8.46
N GLU A 69 -10.77 1.65 -8.47
CA GLU A 69 -11.49 2.59 -7.60
C GLU A 69 -11.26 2.26 -6.12
N ASN A 70 -11.26 0.98 -5.75
CA ASN A 70 -10.92 0.55 -4.39
C ASN A 70 -9.49 0.94 -4.00
N VAL A 71 -8.51 0.79 -4.90
CA VAL A 71 -7.12 1.21 -4.67
C VAL A 71 -7.04 2.72 -4.45
N ASP A 72 -7.68 3.52 -5.30
CA ASP A 72 -7.69 4.98 -5.19
C ASP A 72 -8.30 5.45 -3.86
N MET A 73 -9.40 4.82 -3.44
CA MET A 73 -10.04 5.09 -2.15
C MET A 73 -9.09 4.83 -0.97
N ILE A 74 -8.37 3.69 -1.00
CA ILE A 74 -7.46 3.33 0.08
C ILE A 74 -6.25 4.24 0.11
N GLU A 75 -5.67 4.56 -1.05
CA GLU A 75 -4.54 5.48 -1.14
C GLU A 75 -4.90 6.83 -0.52
N LYS A 76 -6.06 7.38 -0.91
CA LYS A 76 -6.59 8.61 -0.33
C LYS A 76 -6.73 8.51 1.19
N HIS A 77 -7.30 7.43 1.70
CA HIS A 77 -7.44 7.21 3.14
C HIS A 77 -6.09 7.19 3.87
N ILE A 78 -5.07 6.52 3.32
CA ILE A 78 -3.72 6.46 3.91
C ILE A 78 -3.08 7.86 3.94
N ILE A 79 -3.19 8.61 2.84
CA ILE A 79 -2.67 9.99 2.76
C ILE A 79 -3.35 10.89 3.80
N GLU A 80 -4.68 10.83 3.89
CA GLU A 80 -5.46 11.62 4.84
C GLU A 80 -5.18 11.23 6.30
N ALA A 81 -5.10 9.93 6.58
CA ALA A 81 -4.73 9.42 7.90
C ALA A 81 -3.35 9.93 8.33
N ARG A 82 -2.40 9.96 7.39
CA ARG A 82 -1.05 10.48 7.63
C ARG A 82 -1.06 11.98 7.90
N ALA A 83 -1.82 12.75 7.12
CA ALA A 83 -1.97 14.18 7.33
C ALA A 83 -2.58 14.49 8.71
N ARG A 84 -3.62 13.75 9.11
CA ARG A 84 -4.25 13.88 10.44
C ARG A 84 -3.27 13.53 11.57
N ALA A 85 -2.49 12.47 11.40
CA ALA A 85 -1.50 12.06 12.38
C ALA A 85 -0.44 13.14 12.59
N ILE A 86 0.11 13.68 11.50
CA ILE A 86 1.10 14.76 11.56
C ILE A 86 0.52 16.00 12.24
N ALA A 87 -0.71 16.40 11.88
CA ALA A 87 -1.35 17.57 12.49
C ALA A 87 -1.59 17.39 14.01
N ALA A 88 -1.97 16.18 14.44
CA ALA A 88 -2.17 15.86 15.85
C ALA A 88 -0.85 15.79 16.62
N GLU A 89 0.19 15.18 16.04
CA GLU A 89 1.55 15.12 16.61
C GLU A 89 2.16 16.52 16.74
N GLU A 90 2.01 17.38 15.74
CA GLU A 90 2.49 18.77 15.76
C GLU A 90 1.76 19.60 16.83
N LYS A 91 0.44 19.44 16.95
CA LYS A 91 -0.34 20.09 18.01
C LYS A 91 0.07 19.64 19.41
N ALA A 92 0.37 18.35 19.58
CA ALA A 92 0.83 17.82 20.87
C ALA A 92 2.24 18.32 21.20
N LEU A 93 3.15 18.33 20.22
CA LEU A 93 4.50 18.84 20.39
C LEU A 93 4.49 20.32 20.79
N ASN A 94 3.69 21.15 20.12
CA ASN A 94 3.61 22.58 20.43
C ASN A 94 3.12 22.83 21.86
N ARG A 95 2.17 22.02 22.36
CA ARG A 95 1.70 22.09 23.75
C ARG A 95 2.79 21.71 24.74
N GLU A 96 3.51 20.62 24.51
CA GLU A 96 4.62 20.21 25.38
C GLU A 96 5.75 21.25 25.38
N GLN A 97 6.02 21.89 24.24
CA GLN A 97 6.97 23.00 24.14
C GLN A 97 6.50 24.25 24.89
N GLU A 98 5.22 24.61 24.82
CA GLU A 98 4.64 25.70 25.62
C GLU A 98 4.71 25.43 27.12
N GLU A 99 4.53 24.17 27.55
CA GLU A 99 4.57 23.78 28.96
C GLU A 99 6.00 23.68 29.53
N MET A 100 6.97 23.22 28.73
CA MET A 100 8.36 23.00 29.19
C MET A 100 9.34 24.13 28.80
N GLY A 101 8.98 24.99 27.86
CA GLY A 101 9.84 26.06 27.34
C GLY A 101 11.19 25.53 26.81
N GLU A 102 12.27 26.24 27.12
CA GLU A 102 13.64 25.91 26.68
C GLU A 102 14.17 24.56 27.21
N LEU A 103 13.54 23.98 28.24
CA LEU A 103 13.94 22.67 28.78
C LEU A 103 13.65 21.52 27.82
N HIS A 104 12.64 21.63 26.97
CA HIS A 104 12.30 20.59 25.99
C HIS A 104 13.46 20.32 25.03
N ASP A 105 14.06 21.39 24.51
CA ASP A 105 15.17 21.30 23.56
C ASP A 105 16.48 20.92 24.25
N LEU A 106 16.69 21.37 25.49
CA LEU A 106 17.87 21.01 26.30
C LEU A 106 17.87 19.51 26.66
N LEU A 107 16.71 18.93 26.94
CA LEU A 107 16.56 17.51 27.29
C LEU A 107 16.58 16.58 26.07
N GLY A 108 16.54 17.12 24.84
CA GLY A 108 16.60 16.34 23.61
C GLY A 108 15.50 15.28 23.52
N LEU A 109 14.31 15.58 24.05
CA LEU A 109 13.25 14.59 24.19
C LEU A 109 12.80 14.03 22.83
N PRO A 110 12.52 12.73 22.75
CA PRO A 110 12.06 12.13 21.52
C PRO A 110 10.70 12.71 21.12
N PRO A 111 10.41 12.83 19.80
CA PRO A 111 9.12 13.31 19.32
C PRO A 111 7.96 12.53 19.94
N VAL A 112 6.85 13.22 20.16
CA VAL A 112 5.58 12.67 20.67
C VAL A 112 5.25 11.32 20.02
N LYS A 113 4.67 10.40 20.80
CA LYS A 113 4.24 9.08 20.32
C LYS A 113 3.40 9.23 19.05
N SER A 114 3.65 8.38 18.06
CA SER A 114 2.92 8.50 16.80
C SER A 114 1.45 8.12 16.97
N VAL A 115 0.56 8.98 16.48
CA VAL A 115 -0.89 8.77 16.50
C VAL A 115 -1.41 8.18 15.19
N PHE A 116 -0.52 7.87 14.23
CA PHE A 116 -0.88 7.37 12.92
C PHE A 116 -1.74 6.10 12.95
N ARG A 117 -1.45 5.18 13.89
CA ARG A 117 -2.26 3.96 14.08
C ARG A 117 -3.74 4.27 14.37
N ALA A 118 -4.02 5.32 15.13
CA ALA A 118 -5.38 5.73 15.46
C ALA A 118 -6.10 6.43 14.29
N CYS A 119 -5.35 6.96 13.32
CA CYS A 119 -5.92 7.61 12.13
C CYS A 119 -6.27 6.62 11.01
N LEU A 120 -5.75 5.38 11.08
CA LEU A 120 -5.97 4.35 10.07
C LEU A 120 -7.28 3.59 10.29
N ASN A 121 -7.91 3.19 9.18
CA ASN A 121 -9.06 2.29 9.18
C ASN A 121 -8.54 0.88 8.90
N CYS A 122 -8.18 0.18 9.98
CA CYS A 122 -7.64 -1.17 9.92
C CYS A 122 -8.59 -2.17 9.23
N GLU A 123 -9.91 -2.00 9.37
CA GLU A 123 -10.88 -2.88 8.73
C GLU A 123 -10.90 -2.70 7.21
N MET A 124 -10.85 -1.46 6.72
CA MET A 124 -10.77 -1.16 5.30
C MET A 124 -9.50 -1.75 4.66
N LEU A 125 -8.36 -1.66 5.36
CA LEU A 125 -7.10 -2.24 4.89
C LEU A 125 -7.18 -3.77 4.81
N ARG A 126 -7.71 -4.43 5.86
CA ARG A 126 -7.87 -5.89 5.89
C ARG A 126 -8.80 -6.41 4.79
N LYS A 127 -9.92 -5.73 4.53
CA LYS A 127 -10.86 -6.09 3.45
C LYS A 127 -10.19 -6.10 2.07
N ASN A 128 -9.12 -5.34 1.89
CA ASN A 128 -8.37 -5.25 0.65
C ASN A 128 -7.02 -6.00 0.69
N ASN A 129 -6.87 -6.94 1.63
CA ASN A 129 -5.66 -7.77 1.80
C ASN A 129 -4.39 -6.96 2.08
N LEU A 130 -4.51 -5.76 2.66
CA LEU A 130 -3.38 -4.92 3.00
C LEU A 130 -2.90 -5.19 4.42
N ILE A 131 -1.58 -5.11 4.60
CA ILE A 131 -0.95 -5.25 5.91
C ILE A 131 -1.40 -4.11 6.81
N THR A 132 -1.93 -4.49 7.96
CA THR A 132 -2.42 -3.57 8.98
C THR A 132 -1.41 -3.52 10.14
N PRO A 133 -1.24 -2.38 10.84
CA PRO A 133 -0.34 -2.29 11.99
C PRO A 133 -0.56 -3.37 13.06
N ASP A 134 -1.81 -3.81 13.23
CA ASP A 134 -2.18 -4.84 14.22
C ASP A 134 -1.86 -6.28 13.76
N GLY A 135 -1.69 -6.48 12.45
CA GLY A 135 -1.40 -7.80 11.85
C GLY A 135 0.07 -8.01 11.53
N TYR A 136 0.92 -7.02 11.80
CA TYR A 136 2.36 -7.14 11.62
C TYR A 136 2.94 -7.92 12.80
N ASN A 137 3.20 -9.22 12.62
CA ASN A 137 4.03 -9.97 13.54
C ASN A 137 5.50 -9.63 13.24
N PRO A 138 6.25 -8.96 14.14
CA PRO A 138 7.66 -8.66 13.91
C PRO A 138 8.55 -9.93 13.92
N GLU A 139 8.01 -11.06 14.36
CA GLU A 139 8.74 -12.33 14.32
C GLU A 139 8.83 -12.83 12.87
N PRO A 140 10.06 -13.08 12.36
CA PRO A 140 10.23 -13.68 11.05
C PRO A 140 9.53 -15.04 11.03
N PRO A 141 8.85 -15.41 9.92
CA PRO A 141 8.23 -16.72 9.81
C PRO A 141 9.29 -17.79 10.04
N VAL A 142 9.05 -18.68 11.02
CA VAL A 142 9.91 -19.82 11.28
C VAL A 142 9.92 -20.69 10.02
N LEU A 143 11.02 -20.65 9.27
CA LEU A 143 11.21 -21.51 8.11
C LEU A 143 11.27 -22.97 8.60
N PRO A 144 10.38 -23.87 8.14
CA PRO A 144 10.46 -25.26 8.52
C PRO A 144 11.68 -25.92 7.86
N GLY A 145 12.68 -26.27 8.69
CA GLY A 145 13.66 -27.30 8.37
C GLY A 145 15.07 -26.85 8.00
N ILE A 146 15.88 -26.51 9.01
CA ILE A 146 17.27 -26.98 9.03
C ILE A 146 17.34 -27.93 10.22
N ILE A 147 17.15 -29.22 9.92
CA ILE A 147 17.43 -30.30 10.87
C ILE A 147 18.94 -30.21 11.13
N GLU A 148 19.32 -29.85 12.35
CA GLU A 148 20.71 -29.87 12.82
C GLU A 148 21.29 -31.26 12.56
N GLY A 149 22.20 -31.33 11.58
CA GLY A 149 22.97 -32.52 11.29
C GLY A 149 23.87 -32.83 12.48
N THR A 150 23.53 -33.91 13.20
CA THR A 150 24.40 -34.54 14.19
C THR A 150 25.71 -34.96 13.53
N VAL A 151 26.77 -34.17 13.70
CA VAL A 151 28.13 -34.60 13.38
C VAL A 151 28.59 -35.53 14.51
N LYS A 152 28.59 -36.83 14.23
CA LYS A 152 29.25 -37.84 15.07
C LYS A 152 30.76 -37.68 14.91
N GLU A 153 31.44 -37.26 15.97
CA GLU A 153 32.88 -37.43 16.14
C GLU A 153 33.23 -38.92 16.04
N LYS A 154 34.12 -39.28 15.11
CA LYS A 154 34.86 -40.54 15.16
C LYS A 154 36.33 -40.22 15.36
N SER A 155 36.82 -40.67 16.50
CA SER A 155 38.21 -40.68 16.94
C SER A 155 39.10 -41.49 15.98
N TYR A 156 40.34 -41.03 15.81
CA TYR A 156 41.50 -41.84 15.45
C TYR A 156 42.60 -41.56 16.47
#